data_AF-A0A953TBL2-F1
#
_entry.id   AF-A0A953TBL2-F1
#
_cell.length_a   1.000
_cell.length_b   1.000
_cell.length_c   1.000
_cell.angle_alpha   90.00
_cell.angle_beta   90.00
_cell.angle_gamma   90.00
#
_symmetry.space_group_name_H-M   'P 1'
#
loop_
_entity.id
_entity.type
_entity.pdbx_description
1 polymer ?
#
loop_
_entity_poly.entity_id
_entity_poly.type
_entity_poly.pdbx_seq_one_letter_code
_entity_poly.pdbx_strand_id
1 'polypeptide(L)'
;CFVSDLKRFEALDAQVLGISVDSAWSHKAFAEKMGIPYPLLADFQPRGAAGEQFGVYMADRGITGRAIFIVDRNGNLAWAKNYDLPALPDIKEVAEALAKVK
;
A
#
# COMPACT_ATOMS: atom_id res chain seq x y z
N CYS A 1 -2.76 -1.54 -12.43
CA CYS A 1 -3.49 -1.69 -11.15
C CYS A 1 -2.82 -2.85 -10.40
N PHE A 2 -2.59 -2.77 -9.10
CA PHE A 2 -1.87 -3.84 -8.37
C PHE A 2 -2.47 -5.23 -8.55
N VAL A 3 -3.80 -5.35 -8.64
CA VAL A 3 -4.46 -6.64 -8.92
C VAL A 3 -4.06 -7.21 -10.28
N SER A 4 -4.05 -6.37 -11.32
CA SER A 4 -3.69 -6.76 -12.70
C SER A 4 -2.18 -7.01 -12.88
N ASP A 5 -1.37 -6.27 -12.14
CA ASP A 5 0.09 -6.28 -12.25
C ASP A 5 0.77 -7.17 -11.19
N LEU A 6 0.01 -7.92 -10.38
CA LEU A 6 0.54 -8.67 -9.24
C LEU A 6 1.68 -9.62 -9.62
N LYS A 7 1.52 -10.33 -10.75
CA LYS A 7 2.54 -11.25 -11.28
C LYS A 7 3.89 -10.56 -11.54
N ARG A 8 3.89 -9.27 -11.86
CA ARG A 8 5.11 -8.49 -12.05
C ARG A 8 5.86 -8.28 -10.73
N PHE A 9 5.13 -8.03 -9.65
CA PHE A 9 5.72 -7.88 -8.32
C PHE A 9 6.16 -9.22 -7.74
N GLU A 10 5.39 -10.28 -7.96
CA GLU A 10 5.78 -11.66 -7.60
C GLU A 10 7.07 -12.09 -8.31
N ALA A 11 7.22 -11.77 -9.61
CA ALA A 11 8.43 -12.05 -10.37
C ALA A 11 9.66 -11.28 -9.87
N LEU A 12 9.46 -10.18 -9.15
CA LEU A 12 10.51 -9.40 -8.48
C LEU A 12 10.74 -9.87 -7.03
N ASP A 13 10.17 -11.02 -6.64
CA ASP A 13 10.22 -11.58 -5.29
C ASP A 13 9.73 -10.59 -4.21
N ALA A 14 8.67 -9.84 -4.53
CA ALA A 14 8.07 -8.87 -3.63
C ALA A 14 6.62 -9.22 -3.27
N GLN A 15 6.30 -9.04 -2.00
CA GLN A 15 4.94 -9.16 -1.48
C GLN A 15 4.22 -7.82 -1.53
N VAL A 16 3.07 -7.78 -2.18
CA VAL A 16 2.19 -6.59 -2.17
C VAL A 16 1.30 -6.65 -0.93
N LEU A 17 1.21 -5.54 -0.20
CA LEU A 17 0.31 -5.36 0.95
C LEU A 17 -0.48 -4.07 0.75
N GLY A 18 -1.80 -4.13 0.89
CA GLY A 18 -2.63 -2.93 1.02
C GLY A 18 -2.77 -2.54 2.48
N ILE A 19 -2.88 -1.24 2.78
CA ILE A 19 -3.15 -0.75 4.13
C ILE A 19 -4.14 0.40 4.08
N SER A 20 -5.08 0.43 5.02
CA SER A 20 -5.95 1.58 5.25
C SER A 20 -6.43 1.65 6.69
N VAL A 21 -7.13 2.73 7.04
CA VAL A 21 -7.76 2.94 8.35
C VAL A 21 -9.06 2.16 8.56
N ASP A 22 -9.52 1.40 7.55
CA ASP A 22 -10.73 0.59 7.66
C ASP A 22 -10.49 -0.68 8.49
N SER A 23 -11.57 -1.27 9.00
CA SER A 23 -11.50 -2.49 9.79
C SER A 23 -11.19 -3.72 8.91
N ALA A 24 -10.62 -4.76 9.53
CA ALA A 24 -10.36 -6.04 8.87
C ALA A 24 -11.64 -6.67 8.25
N TRP A 25 -12.81 -6.42 8.87
CA TRP A 25 -14.10 -6.89 8.34
C TRP A 25 -14.49 -6.17 7.04
N SER A 26 -14.32 -4.85 6.99
CA SER A 26 -14.52 -4.05 5.78
C SER A 26 -13.57 -4.54 4.67
N HIS A 27 -12.31 -4.76 5.02
CA HIS A 27 -11.29 -5.28 4.10
C HIS A 27 -11.62 -6.65 3.55
N LYS A 28 -12.11 -7.57 4.38
CA LYS A 28 -12.55 -8.88 3.91
C LYS A 28 -13.67 -8.77 2.87
N ALA A 29 -14.72 -8.02 3.18
CA ALA A 29 -15.84 -7.83 2.25
C ALA A 29 -15.40 -7.12 0.95
N PHE A 30 -14.50 -6.14 1.04
CA PHE A 30 -13.97 -5.43 -0.11
C PHE A 30 -13.09 -6.32 -0.99
N ALA A 31 -12.20 -7.12 -0.39
CA ALA A 31 -11.33 -8.04 -1.10
C ALA A 31 -12.14 -9.13 -1.84
N GLU A 32 -13.16 -9.69 -1.19
CA GLU A 32 -14.08 -10.65 -1.82
C GLU A 32 -14.83 -10.04 -3.01
N LYS A 33 -15.35 -8.82 -2.85
CA LYS A 33 -16.11 -8.13 -3.91
C LYS A 33 -15.24 -7.72 -5.10
N MET A 34 -14.01 -7.27 -4.85
CA MET A 34 -13.12 -6.73 -5.87
C MET A 34 -12.13 -7.77 -6.42
N GLY A 35 -12.14 -8.99 -5.90
CA GLY A 35 -11.19 -10.05 -6.28
C GLY A 35 -9.75 -9.68 -5.97
N ILE A 36 -9.49 -9.08 -4.81
CA ILE A 36 -8.13 -8.66 -4.40
C ILE A 36 -7.39 -9.89 -3.84
N PRO A 37 -6.28 -10.31 -4.48
CA PRO A 37 -5.59 -11.55 -4.13
C PRO A 37 -4.50 -11.39 -3.06
N TYR A 38 -4.27 -10.18 -2.57
CA TYR A 38 -3.21 -9.87 -1.60
C TYR A 38 -3.77 -9.34 -0.27
N PRO A 39 -3.00 -9.44 0.84
CA PRO A 39 -3.46 -9.01 2.15
C PRO A 39 -3.78 -7.51 2.23
N LEU A 40 -4.84 -7.18 2.97
CA LEU A 40 -5.23 -5.82 3.32
C LEU A 40 -5.10 -5.65 4.85
N LEU A 41 -4.14 -4.82 5.27
CA LEU A 41 -3.85 -4.48 6.65
C LEU A 41 -4.79 -3.39 7.16
N ALA A 42 -5.23 -3.52 8.41
CA ALA A 42 -6.16 -2.60 9.04
C ALA A 42 -5.44 -1.72 10.09
N ASP A 43 -5.19 -0.46 9.76
CA ASP A 43 -4.71 0.60 10.66
C ASP A 43 -5.89 1.26 11.41
N PHE A 44 -6.75 0.40 11.97
CA PHE A 44 -8.09 0.76 12.44
C PHE A 44 -8.09 1.36 13.86
N GLN A 45 -7.25 0.83 14.76
CA GLN A 45 -7.21 1.27 16.14
C GLN A 45 -5.83 1.05 16.79
N PRO A 46 -5.16 2.11 17.30
CA PRO A 46 -5.48 3.54 17.14
C PRO A 46 -5.55 3.95 15.66
N ARG A 47 -6.63 4.63 15.26
CA ARG A 47 -6.91 4.95 13.85
C ARG A 47 -5.75 5.73 13.24
N GLY A 48 -5.19 5.20 12.15
CA GLY A 48 -4.17 5.91 11.39
C GLY A 48 -2.80 5.96 12.07
N ALA A 49 -2.56 5.18 13.13
CA ALA A 49 -1.32 5.24 13.87
C ALA A 49 -0.11 4.77 13.04
N ALA A 50 -0.28 3.75 12.21
CA ALA A 50 0.76 3.40 11.24
C ALA A 50 0.90 4.50 10.19
N GLY A 51 -0.20 4.97 9.60
CA GLY A 51 -0.19 6.07 8.62
C GLY A 51 0.48 7.35 9.14
N GLU A 52 0.35 7.65 10.43
CA GLU A 52 0.99 8.80 11.09
C GLU A 52 2.50 8.62 11.19
N GLN A 53 2.98 7.41 11.55
CA GLN A 53 4.42 7.10 11.54
C GLN A 53 5.05 7.21 10.15
N PHE A 54 4.27 6.91 9.11
CA PHE A 54 4.69 7.08 7.71
C PHE A 54 4.43 8.49 7.15
N GLY A 55 3.88 9.41 7.96
CA GLY A 55 3.62 10.80 7.56
C GLY A 55 2.52 10.98 6.50
N VAL A 56 1.63 10.00 6.37
CA VAL A 56 0.57 9.97 5.34
C VAL A 56 -0.84 10.03 5.92
N TYR A 57 -1.00 10.06 7.23
CA TYR A 57 -2.32 10.20 7.85
C TYR A 57 -2.83 11.64 7.79
N MET A 58 -4.05 11.82 7.30
CA MET A 58 -4.77 13.09 7.23
C MET A 58 -5.81 13.15 8.36
N ALA A 59 -5.39 13.67 9.52
CA ALA A 59 -6.21 13.70 10.74
C ALA A 59 -7.52 14.50 10.58
N ASP A 60 -7.53 15.54 9.76
CA ASP A 60 -8.71 16.36 9.44
C ASP A 60 -9.78 15.58 8.67
N ARG A 61 -9.37 14.55 7.92
CA ARG A 61 -10.25 13.70 7.08
C ARG A 61 -10.45 12.29 7.64
N GLY A 62 -9.61 11.87 8.59
CA GLY A 62 -9.63 10.53 9.16
C GLY A 62 -9.25 9.43 8.18
N ILE A 63 -8.46 9.75 7.14
CA ILE A 63 -7.99 8.83 6.09
C ILE A 63 -6.48 8.94 5.90
N THR A 64 -5.89 8.02 5.14
CA THR A 64 -4.52 8.15 4.65
C THR A 64 -4.48 8.80 3.27
N GLY A 65 -3.37 9.46 2.96
CA GLY A 65 -2.99 9.82 1.60
C GLY A 65 -2.79 8.58 0.72
N ARG A 66 -2.67 8.80 -0.58
CA ARG A 66 -2.40 7.73 -1.53
C ARG A 66 -0.89 7.53 -1.62
N ALA A 67 -0.32 6.75 -0.73
CA ALA A 67 1.12 6.53 -0.69
C ALA A 67 1.52 5.08 -1.02
N ILE A 68 2.73 4.92 -1.54
CA ILE A 68 3.35 3.63 -1.79
C ILE A 68 4.75 3.66 -1.20
N PHE A 69 5.09 2.60 -0.49
CA PHE A 69 6.38 2.39 0.15
C PHE A 69 6.97 1.07 -0.34
N ILE A 70 8.28 1.05 -0.57
CA ILE A 70 9.04 -0.17 -0.81
C ILE A 70 9.96 -0.37 0.38
N VAL A 71 9.81 -1.51 1.04
CA VAL A 71 10.64 -1.94 2.16
C VAL A 71 11.56 -3.04 1.67
N ASP A 72 12.86 -2.92 1.93
CA ASP A 72 13.86 -3.93 1.56
C ASP A 72 13.79 -5.17 2.47
N ARG A 73 14.58 -6.20 2.17
CA ARG A 73 14.62 -7.44 2.97
C ARG A 73 15.19 -7.27 4.37
N ASN A 74 15.89 -6.17 4.63
CA ASN A 74 16.44 -5.84 5.94
C ASN A 74 15.43 -5.02 6.77
N GLY A 75 14.26 -4.71 6.22
CA GLY A 75 13.23 -3.90 6.88
C GLY A 75 13.43 -2.39 6.73
N ASN A 76 14.35 -1.94 5.88
CA ASN A 76 14.56 -0.50 5.66
C ASN A 76 13.64 0.04 4.57
N LEU A 77 13.24 1.30 4.72
CA LEU A 77 12.49 2.01 3.68
C LEU A 77 13.43 2.36 2.52
N ALA A 78 13.27 1.66 1.39
CA ALA A 78 14.09 1.83 0.20
C ALA A 78 13.52 2.88 -0.77
N TRP A 79 12.21 3.07 -0.77
CA TRP A 79 11.53 4.06 -1.61
C TRP A 79 10.17 4.44 -1.03
N ALA A 80 9.77 5.70 -1.18
CA ALA A 80 8.49 6.21 -0.73
C ALA A 80 7.98 7.27 -1.70
N LYS A 81 6.69 7.22 -2.01
CA LYS A 81 6.03 8.29 -2.78
C LYS A 81 4.59 8.46 -2.33
N ASN A 82 4.23 9.71 -2.06
CA ASN A 82 2.85 10.11 -1.83
C ASN A 82 2.29 10.73 -3.13
N TYR A 83 1.11 10.29 -3.52
CA TYR A 83 0.41 10.75 -4.72
C TYR A 83 -0.76 11.63 -4.29
N ASP A 84 -1.11 12.59 -5.14
CA ASP A 84 -2.35 13.33 -4.97
C ASP A 84 -3.54 12.36 -4.96
N LEU A 85 -4.50 12.57 -4.04
CA LEU A 85 -5.68 11.71 -3.90
C LEU A 85 -6.41 11.37 -5.21
N PRO A 86 -6.65 12.34 -6.14
CA PRO A 86 -7.29 12.05 -7.43
C PRO A 86 -6.36 11.36 -8.44
N ALA A 87 -5.03 11.43 -8.25
CA ALA A 87 -4.08 10.83 -9.17
C ALA A 87 -3.98 9.31 -8.92
N LEU A 88 -3.94 8.53 -9.99
CA LEU A 88 -3.64 7.10 -9.89
C LEU A 88 -2.12 6.91 -9.75
N PRO A 89 -1.66 5.95 -8.93
CA PRO A 89 -0.24 5.67 -8.83
C PRO A 89 0.29 5.07 -10.12
N ASP A 90 1.50 5.45 -10.51
CA ASP A 90 2.17 4.84 -11.65
C ASP A 90 2.82 3.51 -11.21
N ILE A 91 2.16 2.41 -11.58
CA ILE A 91 2.61 1.06 -11.25
C ILE A 91 3.94 0.72 -11.96
N LYS A 92 4.22 1.32 -13.13
CA LYS A 92 5.49 1.08 -13.83
C LYS A 92 6.65 1.69 -13.06
N GLU A 93 6.48 2.94 -12.59
CA GLU A 93 7.47 3.61 -11.74
C GLU A 93 7.76 2.79 -10.48
N VAL A 94 6.73 2.29 -9.81
CA VAL A 94 6.89 1.48 -8.59
C VAL A 94 7.65 0.19 -8.89
N ALA A 95 7.34 -0.50 -10.00
CA ALA A 95 8.05 -1.71 -10.37
C ALA A 95 9.51 -1.45 -10.80
N GLU A 96 9.79 -0.33 -11.45
CA GLU A 96 11.16 0.09 -11.78
C GLU A 96 11.96 0.49 -10.54
N ALA A 97 11.32 1.14 -9.56
CA ALA A 97 11.92 1.43 -8.27
C ALA A 97 12.24 0.13 -7.53
N LEU A 98 11.29 -0.80 -7.46
CA LEU A 98 11.46 -2.10 -6.82
C LEU A 98 12.61 -2.91 -7.46
N ALA A 99 12.73 -2.90 -8.79
CA ALA A 99 13.82 -3.60 -9.48
C ALA A 99 15.22 -3.07 -9.13
N LYS A 100 15.33 -1.85 -8.58
CA LYS A 100 16.59 -1.26 -8.10
C LYS A 100 16.88 -1.59 -6.64
N VAL A 101 15.88 -2.04 -5.89
CA VAL A 101 16.03 -2.48 -4.49
C VAL A 101 16.49 -3.93 -4.50
N LYS A 102 17.58 -4.23 -3.78
CA LYS A 102 18.16 -5.58 -3.68
C LYS A 102 17.69 -6.28 -2.40
#